data_AF-A0A947TCF9-F1
#
_entry.id   AF-A0A947TCF9-F1
#
_cell.length_a   1.000
_cell.length_b   1.000
_cell.length_c   1.000
_cell.angle_alpha   90.00
_cell.angle_beta   90.00
_cell.angle_gamma   90.00
#
_symmetry.space_group_name_H-M   'P 1'
#
loop_
_entity.id
_entity.type
_entity.pdbx_description
1 polymer ?
#
loop_
_entity_poly.entity_id
_entity_poly.type
_entity_poly.pdbx_seq_one_letter_code
_entity_poly.pdbx_strand_id
1 'polypeptide(L)'
;MKQTTGTDRSITRNWRPATQAVRGGTWRSEHGETSEALFLTSGYTYPDAAAPAARFAGDEQGMTYSRLQNPTVAMLEERIALMEGAEA
;
A
#
# COMPACT_ATOMS: atom_id res chain seq x y z
N MET A 1 -4.86 -11.76 -12.65
CA MET A 1 -6.08 -10.94 -12.59
C MET A 1 -6.34 -10.28 -11.22
N LYS A 2 -5.90 -10.83 -10.07
CA LYS A 2 -6.21 -10.27 -8.73
C LYS A 2 -5.05 -9.55 -8.01
N GLN A 3 -3.85 -9.47 -8.60
CA GLN A 3 -2.68 -8.97 -7.86
C GLN A 3 -2.74 -7.48 -7.55
N THR A 4 -3.21 -6.66 -8.50
CA THR A 4 -3.21 -5.19 -8.40
C THR A 4 -4.61 -4.58 -8.30
N THR A 5 -5.67 -5.37 -8.45
CA THR A 5 -7.05 -4.85 -8.51
C THR A 5 -7.45 -4.13 -7.22
N GLY A 6 -6.90 -4.52 -6.06
CA GLY A 6 -7.22 -3.89 -4.78
C GLY A 6 -6.70 -2.46 -4.66
N THR A 7 -5.64 -2.10 -5.39
CA THR A 7 -4.99 -0.78 -5.34
C THR A 7 -5.34 0.12 -6.52
N ASP A 8 -6.02 -0.39 -7.55
CA ASP A 8 -6.47 0.41 -8.68
C ASP A 8 -7.79 1.14 -8.37
N ARG A 9 -7.69 2.43 -8.01
CA ARG A 9 -8.84 3.28 -7.69
C ARG A 9 -9.84 3.45 -8.84
N SER A 10 -9.43 3.29 -10.09
CA SER A 10 -10.37 3.37 -11.23
C SER A 10 -11.36 2.21 -11.24
N ILE A 11 -10.97 1.07 -10.66
CA ILE A 11 -11.80 -0.12 -10.52
C ILE A 11 -12.51 -0.12 -9.16
N THR A 12 -11.78 0.07 -8.06
CA THR A 12 -12.31 -0.11 -6.70
C THR A 12 -13.35 0.92 -6.30
N ARG A 13 -13.30 2.15 -6.83
CA ARG A 13 -14.32 3.19 -6.57
C ARG A 13 -15.71 2.83 -7.09
N ASN A 14 -15.79 1.96 -8.09
CA ASN A 14 -17.05 1.51 -8.69
C ASN A 14 -17.65 0.28 -7.99
N TRP A 15 -16.96 -0.28 -7.00
CA TRP A 15 -17.47 -1.41 -6.23
C TRP A 15 -18.54 -0.99 -5.22
N ARG A 16 -19.39 -1.95 -4.84
CA ARG A 16 -20.32 -1.75 -3.73
C ARG A 16 -19.53 -1.50 -2.43
N PRO A 17 -20.06 -0.70 -1.49
CA PRO A 17 -19.34 -0.37 -0.24
C PRO A 17 -18.83 -1.59 0.54
N ALA A 18 -19.65 -2.64 0.67
CA ALA A 18 -19.24 -3.88 1.33
C ALA A 18 -18.07 -4.58 0.62
N THR A 19 -17.96 -4.47 -0.70
CA THR A 19 -16.84 -5.03 -1.46
C THR A 19 -15.58 -4.20 -1.27
N GLN A 20 -15.70 -2.86 -1.22
CA GLN A 20 -14.58 -1.97 -0.90
C GLN A 20 -13.98 -2.30 0.48
N ALA A 21 -14.83 -2.50 1.49
CA ALA A 21 -14.39 -2.85 2.84
C ALA A 21 -13.62 -4.19 2.94
N VAL A 22 -13.87 -5.12 2.01
CA VAL A 22 -13.27 -6.47 2.03
C VAL A 22 -12.08 -6.62 1.09
N ARG A 23 -12.00 -5.81 0.02
CA ARG A 23 -11.06 -6.01 -1.10
C ARG A 23 -10.28 -4.75 -1.48
N GLY A 24 -10.77 -3.56 -1.09
CA GLY A 24 -10.11 -2.30 -1.37
C GLY A 24 -8.82 -2.15 -0.58
N GLY A 25 -7.82 -1.51 -1.18
CA GLY A 25 -6.51 -1.29 -0.58
C GLY A 25 -5.64 -2.54 -0.47
N THR A 26 -6.10 -3.73 -0.89
CA THR A 26 -5.27 -4.94 -0.82
C THR A 26 -4.08 -4.83 -1.77
N TRP A 27 -2.86 -4.87 -1.20
CA TRP A 27 -1.59 -4.93 -1.91
C TRP A 27 -0.92 -6.28 -1.64
N ARG A 28 -0.80 -7.11 -2.68
CA ARG A 28 -0.13 -8.41 -2.60
C ARG A 28 1.37 -8.28 -2.84
N SER A 29 2.16 -9.00 -2.06
CA SER A 29 3.58 -9.20 -2.32
C SER A 29 3.81 -10.03 -3.58
N GLU A 30 5.08 -10.21 -3.94
CA GLU A 30 5.51 -11.11 -5.01
C GLU A 30 5.05 -12.57 -4.82
N HIS A 31 4.69 -12.98 -3.59
CA HIS A 31 4.20 -14.33 -3.30
C HIS A 31 2.72 -14.53 -3.66
N GLY A 32 1.97 -13.45 -3.88
CA GLY A 32 0.58 -13.53 -4.34
C GLY A 32 -0.43 -14.02 -3.30
N GLU A 33 -0.10 -13.91 -2.02
CA GLU A 33 -0.90 -14.33 -0.86
C GLU A 33 -2.35 -13.80 -0.90
N THR A 34 -3.30 -14.56 -0.36
CA THR A 34 -4.72 -14.20 -0.40
C THR A 34 -5.13 -13.17 0.63
N SER A 35 -4.62 -13.31 1.85
CA SER A 35 -4.80 -12.35 2.94
C SER A 35 -3.73 -11.27 2.86
N GLU A 36 -3.98 -10.11 3.46
CA GLU A 36 -2.96 -9.06 3.56
C GLU A 36 -1.72 -9.56 4.32
N ALA A 37 -0.54 -9.28 3.77
CA ALA A 37 0.72 -9.55 4.44
C ALA A 37 0.94 -8.59 5.63
N LEU A 38 1.60 -9.11 6.67
CA LEU A 38 1.98 -8.34 7.86
C LEU A 38 3.47 -7.99 7.81
N PHE A 39 3.77 -6.70 7.68
CA PHE A 39 5.13 -6.17 7.63
C PHE A 39 5.55 -5.68 9.02
N LEU A 40 5.87 -6.62 9.90
CA LEU A 40 6.30 -6.37 11.29
C LEU A 40 7.77 -5.95 11.37
N THR A 41 8.08 -4.81 10.79
CA THR A 41 9.43 -4.22 10.74
C THR A 41 9.37 -2.73 11.07
N SER A 42 10.50 -2.17 11.53
CA SER A 42 10.68 -0.73 11.73
C SER A 42 11.36 -0.04 10.56
N GLY A 43 12.19 -0.74 9.78
CA GLY A 43 12.98 -0.17 8.70
C GLY A 43 13.07 -1.08 7.48
N TYR A 44 13.63 -0.53 6.40
CA TYR A 44 13.72 -1.16 5.08
C TYR A 44 15.15 -1.12 4.55
N THR A 45 15.50 -2.10 3.72
CA THR A 45 16.78 -2.16 3.01
C THR A 45 16.70 -1.43 1.67
N TYR A 46 17.86 -1.08 1.13
CA TYR A 46 17.99 -0.33 -0.11
C TYR A 46 18.95 -1.07 -1.07
N PRO A 47 18.75 -0.95 -2.40
CA PRO A 47 19.64 -1.59 -3.37
C PRO A 47 21.05 -1.00 -3.37
N ASP A 48 21.18 0.29 -3.07
CA ASP A 48 22.43 1.01 -2.96
C ASP A 48 22.32 2.18 -1.97
N ALA A 49 23.43 2.91 -1.77
CA ALA A 49 23.49 4.04 -0.85
C ALA A 49 22.83 5.32 -1.39
N ALA A 50 22.59 5.43 -2.70
CA ALA A 50 21.94 6.60 -3.30
C ALA A 50 20.42 6.55 -3.13
N ALA A 51 19.82 5.36 -3.21
CA ALA A 51 18.38 5.14 -3.04
C ALA A 51 17.77 5.73 -1.75
N PRO A 52 18.32 5.53 -0.53
CA PRO A 52 17.75 6.16 0.66
C PRO A 52 17.83 7.69 0.58
N ALA A 53 18.92 8.25 0.07
CA ALA A 53 19.07 9.70 -0.07
C ALA A 53 17.99 10.29 -1.00
N ALA A 54 17.76 9.67 -2.15
CA ALA A 54 16.69 10.06 -3.08
C ALA A 54 15.30 9.96 -2.45
N ARG A 55 15.02 8.89 -1.69
CA ARG A 55 13.73 8.74 -0.98
C ARG A 55 13.51 9.77 0.12
N PHE A 56 14.55 10.08 0.90
CA PHE A 56 14.46 11.14 1.92
C PHE A 56 14.33 12.54 1.31
N ALA A 57 14.89 12.77 0.11
CA ALA A 57 14.71 14.00 -0.65
C ALA A 57 13.33 14.11 -1.34
N GLY A 58 12.62 12.99 -1.50
CA GLY A 58 11.34 12.91 -2.21
C GLY A 58 11.48 12.72 -3.72
N ASP A 59 12.69 12.48 -4.21
CA ASP A 59 12.99 12.25 -5.63
C ASP A 59 12.59 10.84 -6.09
N GLU A 60 12.55 9.87 -5.16
CA GLU A 60 12.10 8.50 -5.39
C GLU A 60 11.03 8.11 -4.37
N GLN A 61 10.02 7.36 -4.82
CA GLN A 61 9.06 6.74 -3.90
C GLN A 61 9.63 5.48 -3.26
N GLY A 62 9.26 5.24 -2.00
CA GLY A 62 9.55 3.98 -1.34
C GLY A 62 9.51 4.09 0.17
N MET A 63 9.42 2.94 0.81
CA MET A 63 9.42 2.86 2.27
C MET A 63 10.82 3.18 2.81
N THR A 64 10.87 3.96 3.89
CA THR A 64 12.11 4.31 4.59
C THR A 64 12.08 3.83 6.04
N TYR A 65 11.04 4.19 6.78
CA TYR A 65 10.86 3.84 8.18
C TYR A 65 9.37 3.75 8.55
N SER A 66 8.98 2.72 9.30
CA SER A 66 7.58 2.41 9.61
C SER A 66 6.85 3.46 10.43
N ARG A 67 7.59 4.37 11.10
CA ARG A 67 7.00 5.54 11.76
C ARG A 67 6.32 6.49 10.76
N LEU A 68 6.82 6.53 9.52
CA LEU A 68 6.30 7.39 8.47
C LEU A 68 5.37 6.60 7.54
N GLN A 69 5.81 5.42 7.07
CA GLN A 69 5.05 4.60 6.13
C GLN A 69 5.38 3.11 6.33
N ASN A 70 4.37 2.26 6.30
CA ASN A 70 4.50 0.81 6.37
C ASN A 70 3.47 0.15 5.43
N PRO A 71 3.82 -0.88 4.63
CA PRO A 71 2.89 -1.46 3.67
C PRO A 71 1.59 -1.98 4.28
N THR A 72 1.63 -2.59 5.47
CA THR A 72 0.40 -3.04 6.15
C THR A 72 -0.50 -1.88 6.53
N VAL A 73 0.09 -0.78 6.99
CA VAL A 73 -0.64 0.44 7.34
C VAL A 73 -1.18 1.14 6.09
N ALA A 74 -0.39 1.24 5.03
CA ALA A 74 -0.80 1.84 3.75
C ALA A 74 -2.01 1.13 3.13
N MET A 75 -2.08 -0.21 3.21
CA MET A 75 -3.27 -0.96 2.77
C MET A 75 -4.54 -0.57 3.55
N LEU A 76 -4.41 -0.31 4.86
CA LEU A 76 -5.51 0.13 5.71
C LEU A 76 -5.93 1.58 5.40
N GLU A 77 -4.96 2.48 5.27
CA GLU A 77 -5.16 3.89 4.92
C GLU A 77 -5.92 4.01 3.59
N GLU A 78 -5.45 3.31 2.55
CA GLU A 78 -6.10 3.30 1.24
C GLU A 78 -7.53 2.75 1.31
N ARG A 79 -7.77 1.70 2.11
CA ARG A 79 -9.12 1.14 2.29
C ARG A 79 -10.06 2.14 2.95
N ILE A 80 -9.61 2.82 4.00
CA ILE A 80 -10.42 3.83 4.69
C ILE A 80 -10.69 5.00 3.75
N ALA A 81 -9.66 5.53 3.08
CA ALA A 81 -9.82 6.62 2.13
C ALA A 81 -10.80 6.26 1.00
N LEU A 82 -10.73 5.04 0.47
CA LEU A 82 -11.68 4.55 -0.53
C LEU A 82 -13.12 4.52 0.00
N MET A 83 -13.34 4.03 1.22
CA MET A 83 -14.67 3.92 1.83
C MET A 83 -15.28 5.30 2.14
N GLU A 84 -14.46 6.27 2.51
CA GLU A 84 -14.88 7.65 2.78
C GLU A 84 -14.97 8.50 1.51
N GLY A 85 -14.54 7.99 0.35
CA GLY A 85 -14.48 8.74 -0.91
C GLY A 85 -13.43 9.85 -0.90
N ALA A 86 -12.42 9.75 -0.03
CA ALA A 86 -11.35 10.71 0.15
C ALA A 86 -10.10 10.38 -0.69
N GLU A 87 -9.18 11.33 -0.77
CA GLU A 87 -7.80 11.07 -1.21
C GLU A 87 -7.06 10.30 -0.10
N ALA A 88 -6.09 9.47 -0.51
CA ALA A 88 -5.19 8.78 0.41
C ALA A 88 -3.88 9.56 0.53
#